data_AF-A0A2R7T0X4-F1
#
_entry.id   AF-A0A2R7T0X4-F1
#
_cell.length_a   1.000
_cell.length_b   1.000
_cell.length_c   1.000
_cell.angle_alpha   90.00
_cell.angle_beta   90.00
_cell.angle_gamma   90.00
#
_symmetry.space_group_name_H-M   'P 1'
#
loop_
_entity.id
_entity.type
_entity.pdbx_description
1 polymer ?
#
loop_
_entity_poly.entity_id
_entity_poly.type
_entity_poly.pdbx_seq_one_letter_code
_entity_poly.pdbx_strand_id
1 'polypeptide(L)' 'MFKKQSRRRAVIVATLAAAGAANAAGPDLSTITGAIDMSTVGSAILAVGAILVVPSVVKRGVKIVLGMLGR' A
#
# COMPACT_ATOMS: atom_id res chain seq x y z
N MET A 1 22.09 7.94 1.43
CA MET A 1 20.70 8.45 1.62
C MET A 1 19.59 7.39 1.47
N PHE A 2 19.82 6.23 0.83
CA PHE A 2 18.79 5.18 0.63
C PHE A 2 18.42 4.35 1.88
N LYS A 3 19.29 4.30 2.90
CA LYS A 3 19.05 3.54 4.14
C LYS A 3 17.94 4.16 5.02
N LYS A 4 17.70 5.47 4.89
CA LYS A 4 16.64 6.22 5.63
C LYS A 4 15.24 5.93 5.05
N GLN A 5 15.14 5.71 3.74
CA GLN A 5 13.90 5.36 3.04
C GLN A 5 13.43 3.93 3.38
N SER A 6 14.36 2.97 3.48
CA SER A 6 14.05 1.58 3.85
C SER A 6 13.54 1.46 5.29
N ARG A 7 14.08 2.27 6.22
CA ARG A 7 13.59 2.31 7.60
C ARG A 7 12.18 2.89 7.71
N ARG A 8 11.85 3.91 6.91
CA ARG A 8 10.48 4.45 6.86
C ARG A 8 9.47 3.43 6.36
N ARG A 9 9.81 2.66 5.33
CA ARG A 9 8.96 1.57 4.82
C ARG A 9 8.80 0.43 5.84
N ALA A 10 9.87 0.05 6.52
CA ALA A 10 9.82 -0.95 7.59
C ALA A 10 8.96 -0.49 8.77
N VAL A 11 9.03 0.80 9.13
CA VAL A 11 8.17 1.38 10.18
C VAL A 11 6.70 1.37 9.77
N ILE A 12 6.36 1.73 8.52
CA ILE A 12 4.97 1.70 8.03
C ILE A 12 4.40 0.28 8.07
N VAL A 13 5.17 -0.72 7.61
CA VAL A 13 4.76 -2.13 7.64
C VAL A 13 4.62 -2.63 9.09
N ALA A 14 5.55 -2.25 9.98
CA ALA A 14 5.48 -2.61 11.40
C ALA A 14 4.27 -1.96 12.11
N THR A 15 3.93 -0.71 11.77
CA THR A 15 2.74 -0.04 12.34
C THR A 15 1.44 -0.64 11.82
N LEU A 16 1.38 -1.09 10.56
CA LEU A 16 0.21 -1.82 10.05
C LEU A 16 0.06 -3.20 10.74
N ALA A 17 1.17 -3.90 10.97
CA ALA A 17 1.15 -5.18 11.68
C ALA A 17 0.74 -5.04 13.16
N ALA A 18 1.22 -3.98 13.83
CA ALA A 18 0.84 -3.67 15.21
C ALA A 18 -0.63 -3.22 15.33
N ALA A 19 -1.16 -2.48 14.34
CA ALA A 19 -2.58 -2.13 14.29
C ALA A 19 -3.49 -3.34 14.10
N GLY A 20 -3.00 -4.42 13.47
CA GLY A 20 -3.72 -5.70 13.36
C GLY A 20 -3.79 -6.49 14.67
N ALA A 21 -2.79 -6.38 15.53
CA ALA A 21 -2.68 -7.19 16.76
C ALA A 21 -3.52 -6.69 17.94
N ALA A 22 -4.01 -5.45 17.91
CA ALA A 22 -4.80 -4.85 18.99
C ALA A 22 -6.30 -5.24 18.99
N ASN A 23 -6.75 -6.02 18.00
CA ASN A 23 -8.17 -6.38 17.81
C ASN A 23 -8.53 -7.79 18.33
N ALA A 24 -7.81 -8.31 19.33
CA ALA A 24 -8.03 -9.69 19.79
C ALA A 24 -9.14 -9.85 20.86
N ALA A 25 -9.64 -8.75 21.47
CA ALA A 25 -10.76 -8.79 22.42
C ALA A 25 -11.49 -7.44 22.49
N GLY A 26 -11.97 -6.94 21.35
CA GLY A 26 -12.74 -5.70 21.25
C GLY A 26 -14.25 -5.92 21.44
N PRO A 27 -15.03 -4.82 21.58
CA PRO A 27 -16.50 -4.88 21.56
C PRO A 27 -16.99 -5.66 20.34
N ASP A 28 -18.14 -6.34 20.45
CA ASP A 28 -18.72 -7.03 19.30
C ASP A 28 -19.14 -6.00 18.24
N LEU A 29 -18.32 -5.89 17.19
CA LEU A 29 -18.55 -5.00 16.05
C LEU A 29 -19.24 -5.73 14.90
N SER A 30 -19.71 -6.97 15.07
CA SER A 30 -20.30 -7.80 14.00
C SER A 30 -21.46 -7.12 13.28
N THR A 31 -22.24 -6.29 13.98
CA THR A 31 -23.32 -5.47 13.41
C THR A 31 -22.80 -4.32 12.55
N ILE A 32 -21.65 -3.73 12.87
CA ILE A 32 -21.02 -2.66 12.08
C ILE A 32 -20.20 -3.25 10.94
N THR A 33 -19.45 -4.34 11.17
CA THR A 33 -18.60 -4.98 10.15
C THR A 33 -19.41 -5.82 9.16
N GLY A 34 -20.55 -6.37 9.56
CA GLY A 34 -21.48 -7.05 8.65
C GLY A 34 -22.15 -6.11 7.65
N ALA A 35 -22.25 -4.81 7.96
CA ALA A 35 -22.71 -3.79 7.04
C ALA A 35 -21.62 -3.36 6.03
N ILE A 36 -20.36 -3.76 6.24
CA ILE A 36 -19.25 -3.46 5.33
C ILE A 36 -19.17 -4.58 4.29
N ASP A 37 -19.56 -4.28 3.06
CA ASP A 37 -19.32 -5.19 1.94
C ASP A 37 -17.84 -5.21 1.55
N MET A 38 -17.14 -6.24 2.03
CA MET A 38 -15.71 -6.46 1.75
C MET A 38 -15.44 -6.77 0.26
N SER A 39 -16.43 -7.19 -0.51
CA SER A 39 -16.29 -7.38 -1.97
C SER A 39 -16.11 -6.04 -2.67
N THR A 40 -16.98 -5.07 -2.37
CA THR A 40 -16.88 -3.71 -2.89
C THR A 40 -15.57 -3.06 -2.46
N VAL A 41 -15.17 -3.20 -1.20
CA VAL A 41 -13.87 -2.68 -0.71
C VAL A 41 -12.69 -3.31 -1.44
N GLY A 42 -12.69 -4.63 -1.62
CA GLY A 42 -11.63 -5.35 -2.34
C GLY A 42 -11.50 -4.89 -3.79
N SER A 43 -12.63 -4.75 -4.49
CA SER A 43 -12.64 -4.25 -5.87
C SER A 43 -12.16 -2.79 -5.98
N ALA A 44 -12.51 -1.94 -5.01
CA ALA A 44 -12.06 -0.55 -4.95
C ALA A 44 -10.54 -0.45 -4.73
N ILE A 45 -9.98 -1.26 -3.83
CA ILE A 45 -8.54 -1.30 -3.59
C ILE A 45 -7.80 -1.80 -4.83
N LEU A 46 -8.31 -2.85 -5.49
CA LEU A 46 -7.75 -3.36 -6.73
C LEU A 46 -7.77 -2.30 -7.85
N ALA A 47 -8.88 -1.56 -8.00
CA ALA A 47 -9.03 -0.51 -8.98
C ALA A 47 -8.01 0.63 -8.76
N VAL A 48 -7.83 1.07 -7.51
CA VAL A 48 -6.80 2.06 -7.16
C VAL A 48 -5.40 1.50 -7.42
N GLY A 49 -5.16 0.24 -7.07
CA GLY A 49 -3.90 -0.45 -7.36
C GLY A 49 -3.56 -0.46 -8.85
N ALA A 50 -4.55 -0.72 -9.71
CA ALA A 50 -4.39 -0.73 -11.16
C ALA A 50 -3.98 0.65 -11.70
N ILE A 51 -4.59 1.73 -11.20
CA ILE A 51 -4.25 3.11 -11.62
C ILE A 51 -2.80 3.47 -11.25
N LEU A 52 -2.31 3.01 -10.10
CA LEU A 52 -0.95 3.29 -9.61
C LEU A 52 0.16 2.57 -10.41
N VAL A 53 -0.19 1.58 -11.24
CA VAL A 53 0.77 0.91 -12.13
C VAL A 53 1.34 1.89 -13.16
N VAL A 54 0.49 2.73 -13.76
CA VAL A 54 0.86 3.67 -14.83
C VAL A 54 2.01 4.60 -14.43
N PRO A 55 1.91 5.42 -13.36
CA PRO A 55 3.00 6.31 -12.98
C PRO A 55 4.27 5.56 -12.54
N SER A 56 4.13 4.31 -12.07
CA SER A 56 5.27 3.47 -11.69
C SER A 56 6.07 3.00 -12.91
N VAL A 57 5.37 2.62 -13.99
CA VAL A 57 5.97 2.24 -15.27
C VAL A 57 6.57 3.46 -15.96
N VAL A 58 5.87 4.60 -15.98
CA VAL A 58 6.38 5.87 -16.54
C VAL A 58 7.69 6.28 -15.85
N LYS A 59 7.74 6.24 -14.51
CA LYS A 59 8.98 6.53 -13.76
C LYS A 59 10.12 5.60 -14.13
N ARG A 60 9.85 4.32 -14.38
CA ARG A 60 10.87 3.36 -14.84
C ARG A 60 11.35 3.67 -16.25
N GLY A 61 10.44 3.98 -17.18
CA GLY A 61 10.77 4.36 -18.55
C GLY A 61 11.65 5.60 -18.60
N VAL A 62 11.29 6.66 -17.88
CA VAL A 62 12.10 7.89 -17.79
C VAL A 62 13.50 7.59 -17.27
N LYS A 63 13.62 6.73 -16.25
CA LYS A 63 14.92 6.38 -15.66
C LYS A 63 15.83 5.62 -16.61
N ILE A 64 15.25 4.76 -17.46
CA ILE A 64 15.98 4.01 -18.48
C ILE A 64 16.52 4.97 -19.54
N VAL A 65 15.65 5.85 -20.08
CA VAL A 65 16.05 6.84 -21.09
C VAL A 65 17.12 7.80 -20.55
N LEU A 66 16.95 8.32 -19.34
CA LEU A 66 17.93 9.20 -18.72
C LEU A 66 19.26 8.48 -18.42
N GLY A 67 19.19 7.20 -18.03
CA GLY A 67 20.39 6.37 -17.83
C GLY A 67 21.14 6.03 -19.12
N MET A 68 20.46 6.08 -20.28
CA MET A 68 21.08 5.92 -21.60
C MET A 68 21.74 7.23 -22.08
N LEU A 69 21.17 8.38 -21.76
CA LEU A 69 21.70 9.69 -22.17
C LEU A 69 22.83 10.21 -21.25
N GLY A 70 22.92 9.69 -20.03
CA GLY A 70 23.94 10.04 -19.04
C GLY A 70 25.17 9.13 -19.01
N ARG A 71 25.37 8.28 -20.03
CA ARG A 71 26.64 7.60 -20.35
C ARG A 71 27.22 8.20 -21.61
#